data_AF-A0A3B9KR83-F1
#
_entry.id   AF-A0A3B9KR83-F1
#
_cell.length_a   1.000
_cell.length_b   1.000
_cell.length_c   1.000
_cell.angle_alpha   90.00
_cell.angle_beta   90.00
_cell.angle_gamma   90.00
#
_symmetry.space_group_name_H-M   'P 1'
#
loop_
_entity.id
_entity.type
_entity.pdbx_description
1 polymer ?
#
loop_
_entity_poly.entity_id
_entity_poly.type
_entity_poly.pdbx_seq_one_letter_code
_entity_poly.pdbx_strand_id
1 'polypeptide(L)'
;MEKLMDTSDEWITERTGIKERHFVKVGEEGTSDLAVKAAEKALDKAGMVPEDLDMIVAATLSPDHEIPGIGVMIQNKLAGCRTIPAYDIRQQCSGFVYGLELASTFIKSGKYRTILLVGAEVQSVGLNLST
;
A
#
# COMPACT_ATOMS: atom_id res chain seq x y z
N MET A 1 9.82 -13.21 -16.36
CA MET A 1 10.73 -12.08 -16.62
C MET A 1 11.59 -12.33 -17.86
N GLU A 2 12.08 -13.55 -18.11
CA GLU A 2 12.80 -13.92 -19.36
C GLU A 2 12.08 -13.53 -20.67
N LYS A 3 10.74 -13.45 -20.66
CA LYS A 3 9.94 -13.00 -21.82
C LYS A 3 9.90 -11.48 -22.02
N LEU A 4 10.41 -10.73 -21.05
CA LEU A 4 10.30 -9.27 -20.96
C LEU A 4 11.67 -8.57 -21.05
N MET A 5 12.77 -9.31 -20.99
CA MET A 5 14.15 -8.81 -20.92
C MET A 5 15.14 -9.93 -21.27
N ASP A 6 16.36 -9.57 -21.70
CA ASP A 6 17.45 -10.51 -22.00
C ASP A 6 18.01 -11.14 -20.72
N THR A 7 17.35 -12.21 -20.26
CA THR A 7 17.68 -12.95 -19.03
C THR A 7 17.10 -14.36 -19.07
N SER A 8 17.40 -15.20 -18.08
CA SER A 8 16.88 -16.56 -17.94
C SER A 8 16.24 -16.81 -16.56
N ASP A 9 15.29 -17.74 -16.48
CA ASP A 9 14.73 -18.18 -15.19
C ASP A 9 15.81 -18.63 -14.20
N GLU A 10 16.81 -19.37 -14.68
CA GLU A 10 17.94 -19.84 -13.87
C GLU A 10 18.70 -18.65 -13.25
N TRP A 11 19.08 -17.66 -14.06
CA TRP A 11 19.82 -16.49 -13.60
C TRP A 11 19.02 -15.67 -12.57
N ILE A 12 17.74 -15.42 -12.82
CA ILE A 12 16.88 -14.65 -11.89
C ILE A 12 16.72 -15.42 -10.58
N THR A 13 16.46 -16.72 -10.65
CA THR A 13 16.21 -17.55 -9.47
C THR A 13 17.45 -17.63 -8.60
N GLU A 14 18.62 -17.88 -9.19
CA GLU A 14 19.87 -17.98 -8.44
C GLU A 14 20.21 -16.66 -7.75
N ARG A 15 20.00 -15.53 -8.42
CA ARG A 15 20.44 -14.21 -7.93
C ARG A 15 19.46 -13.56 -6.96
N THR A 16 18.17 -13.80 -7.11
CA THR A 16 17.14 -13.09 -6.32
C THR A 16 16.14 -13.99 -5.63
N GLY A 17 16.08 -15.28 -5.98
CA GLY A 17 15.05 -16.22 -5.51
C GLY A 17 13.64 -15.95 -6.04
N ILE A 18 13.47 -15.06 -7.02
CA ILE A 18 12.15 -14.66 -7.53
C ILE A 18 11.73 -15.61 -8.65
N LYS A 19 10.54 -16.22 -8.52
CA LYS A 19 9.91 -17.04 -9.57
C LYS A 19 8.83 -16.31 -10.34
N GLU A 20 8.04 -15.51 -9.64
CA GLU A 20 6.95 -14.75 -10.22
C GLU A 20 6.80 -13.40 -9.55
N ARG A 21 6.09 -12.50 -10.23
CA ARG A 21 5.73 -11.18 -9.72
C ARG A 21 4.48 -10.69 -10.44
N HIS A 22 3.76 -9.79 -9.79
CA HIS A 22 2.53 -9.21 -10.31
C HIS A 22 2.79 -7.81 -10.86
N PHE A 23 2.15 -7.51 -11.99
CA PHE A 23 2.15 -6.20 -12.63
C PHE A 23 0.71 -5.72 -12.65
N VAL A 24 0.48 -4.46 -12.28
CA VAL A 24 -0.81 -3.83 -12.55
C VAL A 24 -0.97 -3.61 -14.04
N LYS A 25 -2.21 -3.53 -14.50
CA LYS A 25 -2.51 -3.02 -15.82
C LYS A 25 -2.50 -1.50 -15.77
N VAL A 26 -1.63 -0.88 -16.57
CA VAL A 26 -1.45 0.57 -16.60
C VAL A 26 -2.78 1.24 -16.95
N GLY A 27 -3.20 2.19 -16.11
CA GLY A 27 -4.44 2.95 -16.29
C GLY A 27 -5.71 2.27 -15.77
N GLU A 28 -5.67 0.99 -15.38
CA GLU A 28 -6.81 0.32 -14.74
C GLU A 28 -6.76 0.41 -13.20
N GLU A 29 -5.57 0.32 -12.61
CA GLU A 29 -5.39 0.31 -11.15
C GLU A 29 -4.13 1.08 -10.74
N GLY A 30 -4.27 1.93 -9.72
CA GLY A 30 -3.18 2.62 -9.04
C GLY A 30 -2.89 2.03 -7.66
N THR A 31 -1.92 2.64 -6.98
CA THR A 31 -1.49 2.21 -5.65
C THR A 31 -2.59 2.31 -4.61
N SER A 32 -3.40 3.36 -4.66
CA SER A 32 -4.54 3.54 -3.75
C SER A 32 -5.63 2.48 -3.99
N ASP A 33 -5.80 1.97 -5.21
CA ASP A 33 -6.75 0.89 -5.50
C ASP A 33 -6.32 -0.43 -4.85
N LEU A 34 -5.02 -0.76 -4.95
CA LEU A 34 -4.46 -1.92 -4.27
C LEU A 34 -4.59 -1.80 -2.75
N ALA A 35 -4.34 -0.60 -2.21
CA ALA A 35 -4.47 -0.31 -0.79
C ALA A 35 -5.91 -0.48 -0.29
N VAL A 36 -6.91 -0.01 -1.05
CA VAL A 36 -8.34 -0.18 -0.71
C VAL A 36 -8.72 -1.65 -0.65
N LYS A 37 -8.33 -2.45 -1.65
CA LYS A 37 -8.59 -3.90 -1.66
C LYS A 37 -7.94 -4.61 -0.47
N ALA A 38 -6.74 -4.18 -0.05
CA ALA A 38 -6.08 -4.71 1.12
C ALA A 38 -6.78 -4.30 2.42
N ALA A 39 -7.24 -3.04 2.51
CA ALA A 39 -7.96 -2.49 3.65
C ALA A 39 -9.32 -3.18 3.86
N GLU A 40 -10.09 -3.40 2.79
CA GLU A 40 -11.37 -4.12 2.85
C GLU A 40 -11.19 -5.53 3.40
N LYS A 41 -10.16 -6.26 2.94
CA LYS A 41 -9.84 -7.60 3.48
C LYS A 41 -9.40 -7.57 4.93
N ALA A 42 -8.69 -6.52 5.35
CA ALA A 42 -8.26 -6.38 6.74
C ALA A 42 -9.45 -6.08 7.66
N LEU A 43 -10.35 -5.20 7.23
CA LEU A 43 -11.60 -4.87 7.92
C LEU A 43 -12.52 -6.08 8.06
N ASP A 44 -12.74 -6.83 6.96
CA ASP A 44 -13.52 -8.07 6.97
C ASP A 44 -12.97 -9.09 7.97
N LYS A 45 -11.65 -9.33 7.95
CA LYS A 45 -10.98 -10.22 8.91
C LYS A 45 -11.07 -9.74 10.36
N ALA A 46 -11.14 -8.43 10.58
CA ALA A 46 -11.30 -7.83 11.90
C ALA A 46 -12.76 -7.80 12.36
N GLY A 47 -13.73 -8.13 11.50
CA GLY A 47 -15.15 -7.97 11.78
C GLY A 47 -15.55 -6.50 11.99
N MET A 48 -14.86 -5.59 11.30
CA MET A 48 -15.03 -4.14 11.42
C MET A 48 -15.55 -3.54 10.11
N VAL A 49 -16.21 -2.39 10.21
CA VAL A 49 -16.63 -1.59 9.06
C VAL A 49 -15.76 -0.33 8.92
N PRO A 50 -15.69 0.30 7.74
CA PRO A 50 -14.90 1.52 7.54
C PRO A 50 -15.23 2.66 8.51
N GLU A 51 -16.47 2.73 9.02
CA GLU A 51 -16.94 3.69 10.02
C GLU A 51 -16.22 3.56 11.38
N ASP A 52 -15.74 2.35 11.70
CA ASP A 52 -15.05 2.05 12.96
C ASP A 52 -13.62 2.60 13.00
N LEU A 53 -13.07 3.01 11.85
CA LEU A 53 -11.72 3.57 11.76
C LEU A 53 -11.67 4.97 12.35
N ASP A 54 -10.66 5.23 13.19
CA ASP A 54 -10.37 6.56 13.73
C ASP A 54 -9.28 7.29 12.96
N MET A 55 -8.49 6.57 12.18
CA MET A 55 -7.32 7.09 11.47
C MET A 55 -6.87 6.16 10.34
N ILE A 56 -6.30 6.74 9.28
CA ILE A 56 -5.63 6.02 8.18
C ILE A 56 -4.17 6.45 8.10
N VAL A 57 -3.26 5.48 8.07
CA VAL A 57 -1.83 5.65 7.79
C VAL A 57 -1.50 4.84 6.55
N ALA A 58 -1.11 5.51 5.48
CA ALA A 58 -0.77 4.86 4.22
C ALA A 58 0.74 4.94 3.95
N ALA A 59 1.39 3.79 3.84
CA ALA A 59 2.82 3.67 3.52
C ALA A 59 3.01 3.39 2.03
N THR A 60 3.62 4.33 1.31
CA THR A 60 3.94 4.15 -0.11
C THR A 60 5.13 5.00 -0.55
N LEU A 61 5.89 4.52 -1.51
CA LEU A 61 6.87 5.28 -2.29
C LEU A 61 6.45 5.47 -3.75
N SER A 62 5.38 4.82 -4.19
CA SER A 62 4.82 4.92 -5.55
C SER A 62 3.36 5.38 -5.52
N PRO A 63 3.07 6.61 -5.05
CA PRO A 63 1.69 7.07 -4.94
C PRO A 63 1.05 7.29 -6.32
N ASP A 64 -0.28 7.23 -6.39
CA ASP A 64 -1.03 7.50 -7.63
C ASP A 64 -0.78 8.93 -8.14
N HIS A 65 -0.62 9.87 -7.21
CA HIS A 65 -0.30 11.27 -7.46
C HIS A 65 0.76 11.76 -6.47
N GLU A 66 1.55 12.76 -6.86
CA GLU A 66 2.45 13.40 -5.89
C GLU A 66 1.66 14.10 -4.78
N ILE A 67 0.59 14.80 -5.17
CA ILE A 67 -0.37 15.50 -4.32
C ILE A 67 -1.76 15.34 -4.96
N PRO A 68 -2.80 14.93 -4.21
CA PRO A 68 -2.79 14.58 -2.79
C PRO A 68 -2.16 13.21 -2.52
N GLY A 69 -1.91 12.93 -1.23
CA GLY A 69 -1.43 11.63 -0.79
C GLY A 69 -2.45 10.50 -0.92
N ILE A 70 -2.00 9.24 -0.89
CA ILE A 70 -2.89 8.08 -1.07
C ILE A 70 -3.82 7.84 0.11
N GLY A 71 -3.47 8.30 1.32
CA GLY A 71 -4.29 8.13 2.53
C GLY A 71 -5.69 8.75 2.38
N VAL A 72 -5.77 9.97 1.85
CA VAL A 72 -7.06 10.64 1.58
C VAL A 72 -7.80 10.01 0.41
N MET A 73 -7.09 9.43 -0.56
CA MET A 73 -7.71 8.69 -1.66
C MET A 73 -8.34 7.38 -1.15
N ILE A 74 -7.64 6.67 -0.25
CA ILE A 74 -8.16 5.46 0.41
C ILE A 74 -9.42 5.81 1.22
N GLN A 75 -9.37 6.88 2.01
CA GLN A 75 -10.55 7.37 2.75
C GLN A 75 -11.74 7.62 1.83
N ASN A 76 -11.53 8.28 0.69
CA ASN A 76 -12.58 8.57 -0.27
C ASN A 76 -13.13 7.32 -0.96
N LYS A 77 -12.27 6.31 -1.20
CA LYS A 77 -12.63 5.06 -1.89
C LYS A 77 -13.29 4.02 -0.96
N LEU A 78 -12.97 4.02 0.33
CA LEU A 78 -13.60 3.14 1.33
C LEU A 78 -15.02 3.63 1.64
N ALA A 79 -16.02 2.98 1.03
CA ALA A 79 -17.42 3.30 1.24
C ALA A 79 -17.77 3.25 2.75
N GLY A 80 -18.37 4.34 3.26
CA GLY A 80 -18.73 4.45 4.67
C GLY A 80 -17.63 5.03 5.58
N CYS A 81 -16.41 5.19 5.09
CA CYS A 81 -15.35 5.79 5.90
C CYS A 81 -15.70 7.24 6.28
N ARG A 82 -15.61 7.56 7.56
CA ARG A 82 -15.84 8.92 8.08
C ARG A 82 -14.69 9.85 7.67
N THR A 83 -14.91 11.16 7.78
CA THR A 83 -13.85 12.17 7.71
C THR A 83 -12.96 12.12 8.95
N ILE A 84 -11.95 11.26 8.89
CA ILE A 84 -10.92 11.00 9.89
C ILE A 84 -9.54 11.45 9.39
N PRO A 85 -8.55 11.66 10.27
CA PRO A 85 -7.18 11.92 9.87
C PRO A 85 -6.65 10.81 8.96
N ALA A 86 -6.19 11.19 7.77
CA ALA A 86 -5.60 10.29 6.80
C ALA A 86 -4.31 10.93 6.26
N TYR A 87 -3.18 10.25 6.40
CA TYR A 87 -1.91 10.77 5.89
C TYR A 87 -0.97 9.68 5.42
N ASP A 88 0.02 10.12 4.65
CA ASP A 88 1.01 9.27 4.03
C ASP A 88 2.31 9.27 4.81
N ILE A 89 2.98 8.14 4.82
CA ILE A 89 4.36 7.99 5.26
C ILE A 89 5.20 7.49 4.10
N ARG A 90 6.25 8.25 3.77
CA ARG A 90 7.14 8.01 2.62
C ARG A 90 8.55 7.66 3.09
N GLN A 91 8.69 6.52 3.76
CA GLN A 91 9.96 5.98 4.27
C GLN A 91 10.40 4.75 3.47
N GLN A 92 10.22 4.78 2.15
CA GLN A 92 10.63 3.70 1.24
C GLN A 92 10.16 2.31 1.73
N CYS A 93 10.98 1.27 1.55
CA CYS A 93 10.67 -0.11 1.91
C CYS A 93 10.41 -0.33 3.41
N SER A 94 10.86 0.58 4.29
CA SER A 94 10.58 0.49 5.74
C SER A 94 9.30 1.21 6.15
N GLY A 95 8.57 1.83 5.22
CA GLY A 95 7.37 2.61 5.48
C GLY A 95 6.35 1.90 6.37
N PHE A 96 6.08 0.61 6.12
CA PHE A 96 5.12 -0.14 6.94
C PHE A 96 5.54 -0.25 8.41
N VAL A 97 6.83 -0.53 8.68
CA VAL A 97 7.35 -0.66 10.06
C VAL A 97 7.35 0.69 10.78
N TYR A 98 7.67 1.78 10.08
CA TYR A 98 7.57 3.14 10.61
C TYR A 98 6.11 3.50 10.93
N GLY A 99 5.18 3.13 10.04
CA GLY A 99 3.76 3.32 10.26
C GLY A 99 3.21 2.53 11.43
N LEU A 100 3.74 1.32 11.65
CA LEU A 100 3.39 0.50 12.80
C LEU A 100 3.79 1.16 14.11
N GLU A 101 4.97 1.77 14.17
CA GLU A 101 5.41 2.51 15.36
C GLU A 101 4.56 3.76 15.62
N LEU A 102 4.19 4.49 14.56
CA LEU A 102 3.27 5.63 14.67
C LEU A 102 1.89 5.19 15.18
N ALA A 103 1.30 4.16 14.58
CA ALA A 103 0.01 3.62 14.98
C ALA A 103 0.04 3.11 16.44
N SER A 104 1.08 2.37 16.80
CA SER A 104 1.35 1.89 18.17
C SER A 104 1.39 3.05 19.17
N THR A 105 2.09 4.13 18.84
CA THR A 105 2.18 5.33 19.68
C THR A 105 0.81 5.97 19.89
N PHE A 106 0.01 6.14 18.82
CA PHE A 106 -1.33 6.72 18.95
C PHE A 106 -2.28 5.86 19.77
N ILE A 107 -2.26 4.53 19.57
CA ILE A 107 -3.07 3.59 20.36
C ILE A 107 -2.66 3.64 21.84
N LYS A 108 -1.36 3.56 22.14
CA LYS A 108 -0.84 3.61 23.52
C LYS A 108 -1.14 4.93 24.23
N SER A 109 -1.17 6.04 23.49
CA SER A 109 -1.56 7.35 24.03
C SER A 109 -3.06 7.47 24.33
N GLY A 110 -3.89 6.53 23.87
CA GLY A 110 -5.35 6.58 23.99
C GLY A 110 -6.04 7.54 23.02
N LYS A 111 -5.29 8.15 22.08
CA LYS A 111 -5.84 9.13 21.13
C LYS A 111 -6.78 8.50 20.10
N TYR A 112 -6.45 7.30 19.63
CA TYR A 112 -7.23 6.53 18.65
C TYR A 112 -7.33 5.08 19.11
N ARG A 113 -8.44 4.41 18.79
CA ARG A 113 -8.65 2.99 19.12
C ARG A 113 -8.38 2.09 17.93
N THR A 114 -8.83 2.51 16.75
CA THR A 114 -8.75 1.70 15.53
C THR A 114 -8.04 2.50 14.44
N ILE A 115 -6.89 2.00 13.99
CA ILE A 115 -6.07 2.65 12.96
C ILE A 115 -5.90 1.68 11.80
N LEU A 116 -6.26 2.10 10.59
CA LEU A 116 -5.90 1.40 9.37
C LEU A 116 -4.46 1.77 9.00
N LEU A 117 -3.54 0.82 9.13
CA LEU A 117 -2.20 0.91 8.55
C LEU A 117 -2.15 0.05 7.30
N VAL A 118 -1.85 0.65 6.16
CA VAL A 118 -1.80 -0.05 4.86
C VAL A 118 -0.53 0.31 4.10
N GLY A 119 0.16 -0.71 3.58
CA GLY A 119 1.28 -0.55 2.65
C GLY A 119 0.87 -1.02 1.26
N ALA A 120 1.14 -0.21 0.24
CA ALA A 120 0.87 -0.56 -1.15
C ALA A 120 1.87 0.09 -2.09
N GLU A 121 2.22 -0.60 -3.17
CA GLU A 121 3.16 -0.10 -4.17
C GLU A 121 2.82 -0.59 -5.58
N VAL A 122 2.96 0.32 -6.56
CA VAL A 122 2.98 0.03 -7.99
C VAL A 122 4.35 0.41 -8.54
N GLN A 123 5.29 -0.53 -8.47
CA GLN A 123 6.66 -0.32 -8.94
C GLN A 123 6.85 -0.71 -10.41
N SER A 124 5.91 -1.46 -11.00
CA SER A 124 6.04 -1.98 -12.36
C SER A 124 6.18 -0.90 -13.43
N VAL A 125 5.62 0.29 -13.19
CA VAL A 125 5.67 1.43 -14.13
C VAL A 125 7.04 2.10 -14.21
N GLY A 126 7.90 1.89 -13.20
CA GLY A 126 9.25 2.47 -13.13
C GLY A 126 10.36 1.52 -13.57
N LEU A 127 10.02 0.31 -14.03
CA LEU A 127 11.02 -0.68 -14.44
C LEU A 127 11.52 -0.38 -15.85
N ASN A 128 12.84 -0.44 -16.03
CA ASN A 128 13.42 -0.55 -17.36
C ASN A 128 13.36 -2.02 -17.82
N LEU A 129 12.67 -2.26 -18.93
CA LEU A 129 12.51 -3.59 -19.55
C LEU A 129 13.26 -3.70 -20.89
N SER A 130 14.03 -2.69 -21.29
CA SER A 130 14.66 -2.64 -22.62
C SER A 130 15.98 -3.41 -22.72
N THR A 131 16.48 -3.94 -21.61
CA THR A 131 17.67 -4.78 -21.52
C THR A 131 17.20 -6.19 -21.31
#